data_AF-A0A174JJ03-F1
#
_entry.id   AF-A0A174JJ03-F1
#
_cell.length_a   1.000
_cell.length_b   1.000
_cell.length_c   1.000
_cell.angle_alpha   90.00
_cell.angle_beta   90.00
_cell.angle_gamma   90.00
#
_symmetry.space_group_name_H-M   'P 1'
#
loop_
_entity.id
_entity.type
_entity.pdbx_description
1 polymer ?
#
loop_
_entity_poly.entity_id
_entity_poly.type
_entity_poly.pdbx_seq_one_letter_code
_entity_poly.pdbx_strand_id
1 'polypeptide(L)'
;MSKYIPGNQKHLTLEDRKYKECLSQSRAGINMTRHELHQEDMVITPLIFQGQSPYQIITNHPELDMSVRTLYSYLDKGILSARNIDLKRQVKFNPKRKPWWSNTV
;
A
#
# COMPACT_ATOMS: atom_id res chain seq x y z
N MET A 1 -24.09 6.25 41.16
CA MET A 1 -22.74 6.73 40.78
C MET A 1 -21.71 6.04 41.66
N SER A 2 -21.21 4.87 41.23
CA SER A 2 -20.15 4.14 41.95
C SER A 2 -18.78 4.55 41.42
N LYS A 3 -17.89 4.86 42.35
CA LYS A 3 -16.58 5.50 42.16
C LYS A 3 -15.59 4.54 41.51
N TYR A 4 -14.88 5.02 40.50
CA TYR A 4 -13.67 4.39 39.96
C TYR A 4 -12.67 4.13 41.11
N ILE A 5 -12.25 2.87 41.28
CA ILE A 5 -11.22 2.46 42.23
C ILE A 5 -9.84 2.70 41.55
N PRO A 6 -9.01 3.65 42.01
CA PRO A 6 -7.80 4.08 41.29
C PRO A 6 -6.59 3.12 41.50
N GLY A 7 -6.84 1.83 41.71
CA GLY A 7 -5.82 0.86 42.12
C GLY A 7 -5.30 -0.08 41.02
N ASN A 8 -5.98 -0.17 39.86
CA ASN A 8 -5.72 -1.24 38.88
C ASN A 8 -5.35 -0.77 37.45
N GLN A 9 -5.08 0.53 37.26
CA GLN A 9 -4.82 1.08 35.91
C GLN A 9 -3.49 0.60 35.29
N LYS A 10 -2.52 0.13 36.08
CA LYS A 10 -1.16 -0.17 35.61
C LYS A 10 -1.04 -1.56 34.96
N HIS A 11 -1.80 -2.54 35.44
CA HIS A 11 -1.81 -3.89 34.88
C HIS A 11 -2.72 -3.99 33.66
N LEU A 12 -3.87 -3.31 33.68
CA LEU A 12 -4.77 -3.23 32.53
C LEU A 12 -4.04 -2.63 31.32
N THR A 13 -3.24 -1.57 31.52
CA THR A 13 -2.50 -0.93 30.42
C THR A 13 -1.37 -1.78 29.84
N LEU A 14 -0.69 -2.61 30.63
CA LEU A 14 0.35 -3.52 30.13
C LEU A 14 -0.25 -4.72 29.39
N GLU A 15 -1.30 -5.34 29.92
CA GLU A 15 -2.00 -6.45 29.26
C GLU A 15 -2.77 -5.97 28.03
N ASP A 16 -3.40 -4.79 28.08
CA ASP A 16 -4.01 -4.14 26.92
C ASP A 16 -2.97 -3.82 25.84
N ARG A 17 -1.77 -3.38 26.23
CA ARG A 17 -0.67 -3.12 25.30
C ARG A 17 -0.21 -4.42 24.64
N LYS A 18 0.03 -5.48 25.42
CA LYS A 18 0.37 -6.81 24.88
C LYS A 18 -0.71 -7.33 23.94
N TYR A 19 -1.98 -7.19 24.30
CA TYR A 19 -3.10 -7.58 23.46
C TYR A 19 -3.10 -6.82 22.13
N LYS A 20 -2.93 -5.49 22.15
CA LYS A 20 -2.85 -4.66 20.95
C LYS A 20 -1.62 -4.98 20.10
N GLU A 21 -0.49 -5.28 20.73
CA GLU A 21 0.74 -5.70 20.04
C GLU A 21 0.55 -7.05 19.35
N CYS A 22 0.04 -8.07 20.05
CA CYS A 22 -0.30 -9.36 19.47
C CYS A 22 -1.29 -9.20 18.32
N LEU A 23 -2.36 -8.41 18.50
CA LEU A 23 -3.35 -8.12 17.48
C LEU A 23 -2.72 -7.45 16.25
N SER A 24 -1.83 -6.48 16.47
CA SER A 24 -1.10 -5.79 15.41
C SER A 24 -0.14 -6.74 14.70
N GLN A 25 0.57 -7.60 15.42
CA GLN A 25 1.52 -8.56 14.86
C GLN A 25 0.80 -9.64 14.05
N SER A 26 -0.31 -10.19 14.54
CA SER A 26 -1.13 -11.15 13.80
C SER A 26 -1.74 -10.55 12.52
N ARG A 27 -1.96 -9.24 12.48
CA ARG A 27 -2.47 -8.50 11.32
C ARG A 27 -1.37 -7.85 10.48
N ALA A 28 -0.12 -7.93 10.93
CA ALA A 28 1.02 -7.37 10.23
C ALA A 28 1.59 -8.41 9.27
N GLY A 29 2.00 -7.94 8.09
CA GLY A 29 2.60 -8.78 7.06
C GLY A 29 1.72 -8.91 5.82
N ILE A 30 1.96 -9.98 5.08
CA ILE A 30 1.29 -10.34 3.84
C ILE A 30 0.55 -11.64 4.12
N ASN A 31 -0.72 -11.73 3.72
CA ASN A 31 -1.55 -12.92 3.91
C ASN A 31 -1.23 -14.01 2.87
N MET A 32 0.06 -14.19 2.53
CA MET A 32 0.49 -15.08 1.44
C MET A 32 1.84 -15.70 1.83
N THR A 33 2.06 -16.93 1.40
CA THR A 33 3.35 -17.59 1.56
C THR A 33 4.38 -16.97 0.61
N ARG A 34 5.67 -17.19 0.92
CA ARG A 34 6.77 -16.71 0.05
C ARG A 34 6.72 -17.28 -1.37
N HIS A 35 6.20 -18.50 -1.52
CA HIS A 35 6.07 -19.14 -2.83
C HIS A 35 4.97 -18.51 -3.68
N GLU A 36 3.78 -18.30 -3.09
CA GLU A 36 2.66 -17.63 -3.76
C GLU A 36 3.06 -16.21 -4.18
N LEU A 37 3.68 -15.45 -3.28
CA LEU A 37 4.17 -14.11 -3.59
C LEU A 37 5.14 -14.11 -4.78
N HIS A 38 6.04 -15.10 -4.85
CA HIS A 38 6.97 -15.22 -5.97
C HIS A 38 6.26 -15.58 -7.29
N GLN A 39 5.23 -16.43 -7.24
CA GLN A 39 4.43 -16.77 -8.42
C GLN A 39 3.72 -15.54 -8.98
N GLU A 40 3.12 -14.72 -8.11
CA GLU A 40 2.50 -13.46 -8.51
C GLU A 40 3.54 -12.46 -9.05
N ASP A 41 4.70 -12.34 -8.41
CA ASP A 41 5.77 -11.44 -8.83
C ASP A 41 6.29 -11.79 -10.23
N MET A 42 6.38 -13.08 -10.57
CA MET A 42 6.75 -13.55 -11.91
C MET A 42 5.78 -13.11 -13.01
N VAL A 43 4.53 -12.84 -12.66
CA VAL A 43 3.51 -12.33 -13.60
C VAL A 43 3.53 -10.80 -13.62
N ILE A 44 3.48 -10.16 -12.45
CA ILE A 44 3.31 -8.72 -12.31
C ILE A 44 4.53 -7.95 -12.81
N THR A 45 5.73 -8.36 -12.39
CA THR A 45 6.97 -7.64 -12.67
C THR A 45 7.25 -7.47 -14.17
N PRO A 46 7.19 -8.50 -15.03
CA PRO A 46 7.37 -8.30 -16.47
C PRO A 46 6.29 -7.41 -17.10
N LEU A 47 5.04 -7.46 -16.63
CA LEU A 47 3.96 -6.62 -17.15
C LEU A 47 4.15 -5.14 -16.80
N ILE A 48 4.67 -4.85 -15.62
CA ILE A 48 5.05 -3.49 -15.22
C ILE A 48 6.18 -2.99 -16.12
N PHE A 49 7.20 -3.81 -16.39
CA PHE A 49 8.29 -3.44 -17.30
C PHE A 49 7.83 -3.25 -18.75
N GLN A 50 6.78 -3.96 -19.18
CA GLN A 50 6.11 -3.71 -20.47
C GLN A 50 5.32 -2.38 -20.48
N GLY A 51 5.19 -1.71 -19.33
CA GLY A 51 4.52 -0.42 -19.19
C GLY A 51 3.01 -0.52 -18.92
N GLN A 52 2.51 -1.69 -18.53
CA GLN A 52 1.12 -1.83 -18.09
C GLN A 52 0.92 -1.14 -16.74
N SER A 53 -0.21 -0.48 -16.58
CA SER A 53 -0.58 0.10 -15.28
C SER A 53 -1.06 -0.98 -14.30
N PRO A 54 -0.90 -0.79 -12.97
CA PRO A 54 -1.40 -1.72 -11.97
C PRO A 54 -2.89 -2.06 -12.13
N TYR A 55 -3.69 -1.09 -12.56
CA TYR A 55 -5.12 -1.30 -12.86
C TYR A 55 -5.33 -2.28 -14.03
N GLN A 56 -4.57 -2.10 -15.12
CA GLN A 56 -4.66 -2.98 -16.30
C GLN A 56 -4.21 -4.40 -15.98
N ILE A 57 -3.16 -4.55 -15.17
CA ILE A 57 -2.65 -5.86 -14.74
C ILE A 57 -3.77 -6.62 -14.01
N ILE A 58 -4.38 -6.02 -12.98
CA ILE A 58 -5.48 -6.67 -12.24
C ILE A 58 -6.71 -6.94 -13.10
N THR A 59 -7.02 -6.06 -14.06
CA THR A 59 -8.16 -6.25 -14.97
C THR A 59 -7.95 -7.43 -15.92
N ASN A 60 -6.71 -7.61 -16.40
CA ASN A 60 -6.36 -8.66 -17.36
C ASN A 60 -6.01 -9.99 -16.68
N HIS A 61 -5.55 -9.95 -15.43
CA HIS A 61 -5.09 -11.09 -14.65
C HIS A 61 -5.97 -11.30 -13.40
N PRO A 62 -7.23 -11.78 -13.58
CA PRO A 62 -8.11 -12.07 -12.46
C PRO A 62 -7.60 -13.21 -11.56
N GLU A 63 -6.63 -14.02 -12.02
CA GLU A 63 -6.00 -15.08 -11.25
C GLU A 63 -5.19 -14.59 -10.05
N LEU A 64 -4.78 -13.32 -10.03
CA LEU A 64 -4.05 -12.72 -8.91
C LEU A 64 -4.94 -12.50 -7.69
N ASP A 65 -6.27 -12.61 -7.83
CA ASP A 65 -7.30 -12.44 -6.79
C ASP A 65 -7.02 -11.32 -5.76
N MET A 66 -6.44 -10.22 -6.24
CA MET A 66 -6.00 -9.12 -5.39
C MET A 66 -6.57 -7.80 -5.88
N SER A 67 -6.83 -6.90 -4.93
CA SER A 67 -7.25 -5.55 -5.28
C SER A 67 -6.09 -4.74 -5.85
N VAL A 68 -6.41 -3.77 -6.70
CA VAL A 68 -5.45 -2.75 -7.18
C VAL A 68 -4.73 -2.06 -6.01
N ARG A 69 -5.43 -1.84 -4.89
CA ARG A 69 -4.85 -1.24 -3.69
C ARG A 69 -3.80 -2.15 -3.03
N THR A 70 -4.04 -3.45 -3.02
CA THR A 70 -3.09 -4.44 -2.51
C THR A 70 -1.81 -4.39 -3.36
N LEU A 71 -1.95 -4.32 -4.68
CA LEU A 71 -0.82 -4.23 -5.60
C LEU A 71 0.02 -2.96 -5.37
N TYR A 72 -0.62 -1.79 -5.23
CA TYR A 72 0.08 -0.56 -4.83
C TYR A 72 0.77 -0.70 -3.47
N SER A 73 0.11 -1.32 -2.49
CA SER A 73 0.69 -1.52 -1.16
C SER A 73 1.94 -2.42 -1.21
N TYR A 74 1.99 -3.40 -2.11
CA TYR A 74 3.15 -4.27 -2.29
C TYR A 74 4.31 -3.55 -3.00
N LEU A 75 4.01 -2.73 -4.00
CA LEU A 75 4.99 -1.89 -4.69
C LEU A 75 5.58 -0.83 -3.74
N ASP A 76 4.75 -0.16 -2.95
CA ASP A 76 5.18 0.84 -1.95
C ASP A 76 6.09 0.24 -0.88
N LYS A 77 5.78 -0.99 -0.44
CA LYS A 77 6.57 -1.73 0.54
C LYS A 77 7.84 -2.36 -0.06
N GLY A 78 8.01 -2.35 -1.39
CA GLY A 78 9.14 -2.98 -2.08
C GLY A 78 9.18 -4.50 -1.89
N ILE A 79 8.01 -5.13 -1.76
CA ILE A 79 7.88 -6.58 -1.59
C ILE A 79 8.09 -7.31 -2.93
N LEU A 80 7.60 -6.69 -4.02
CA LEU A 80 7.76 -7.17 -5.39
C LEU A 80 9.10 -6.73 -5.97
N SER A 81 9.52 -7.39 -7.04
CA SER A 81 10.74 -7.03 -7.76
C SER A 81 10.58 -5.68 -8.49
N ALA A 82 9.41 -5.41 -9.07
CA ALA A 82 9.05 -4.11 -9.62
C ALA A 82 8.83 -3.04 -8.53
N ARG A 83 9.20 -1.79 -8.82
CA ARG A 83 9.07 -0.64 -7.91
C ARG A 83 8.25 0.49 -8.53
N ASN A 84 7.85 1.45 -7.69
CA ASN A 84 7.12 2.64 -8.15
C ASN A 84 7.89 3.48 -9.20
N ILE A 85 9.22 3.38 -9.25
CA ILE A 85 10.03 4.04 -10.29
C ILE A 85 9.87 3.41 -11.67
N ASP A 86 9.47 2.13 -11.72
CA ASP A 86 9.30 1.35 -12.95
C ASP A 86 7.89 1.54 -13.53
N LEU A 87 6.95 2.04 -12.72
CA LEU A 87 5.63 2.40 -13.19
C LEU A 87 5.71 3.54 -14.21
N LYS A 88 4.83 3.48 -15.22
CA LYS A 88 4.66 4.55 -16.19
C LYS A 88 4.44 5.88 -15.47
N ARG A 89 5.27 6.88 -15.79
CA ARG A 89 5.17 8.23 -15.20
C ARG A 89 3.74 8.75 -15.30
N GLN A 90 3.20 9.17 -14.16
CA GLN A 90 1.95 9.91 -14.14
C GLN A 90 2.12 11.23 -14.89
N VAL A 91 1.11 11.58 -15.68
CA VAL A 91 1.07 12.87 -16.39
C VAL A 91 0.99 13.98 -15.35
N LYS A 92 1.99 14.86 -15.35
CA LYS A 92 1.93 16.08 -14.54
C LYS A 92 1.19 17.15 -15.32
N PHE A 93 0.27 17.85 -14.66
CA PHE A 93 -0.35 19.04 -15.24
C PHE A 93 0.74 20.11 -15.37
N ASN A 94 1.08 20.47 -16.61
CA ASN A 94 1.94 21.61 -16.87
C ASN A 94 1.07 22.87 -16.89
N PRO A 95 1.21 23.79 -15.92
CA PRO A 95 0.49 25.05 -15.96
C PRO A 95 0.86 25.79 -17.25
N LYS A 96 -0.16 26.26 -17.98
CA LYS A 96 0.08 27.02 -19.21
C LYS A 96 0.85 28.30 -18.87
N ARG A 97 1.82 28.67 -19.71
CA ARG A 97 2.50 29.97 -19.59
C ARG A 97 1.43 31.06 -19.64
N LYS A 98 1.47 31.95 -18.64
CA LYS A 98 0.61 33.12 -18.59
C LYS A 98 0.78 33.92 -19.90
N PRO A 99 -0.31 34.37 -20.54
CA PRO A 99 -0.21 35.24 -21.70
C PRO A 99 0.56 36.52 -21.36
N TRP A 100 1.28 37.09 -22.32
CA TRP A 100 2.17 38.24 -22.05
C TRP A 100 1.46 39.46 -21.43
N TRP A 101 0.15 39.61 -21.66
CA TRP A 101 -0.66 40.72 -21.14
C TRP A 101 -1.12 40.56 -19.68
N SER A 102 -0.87 39.42 -19.04
CA SER A 102 -1.35 39.16 -17.67
C SER A 102 -0.44 39.70 -16.56
N ASN A 103 0.64 40.39 -16.90
CA ASN A 103 1.55 41.08 -15.97
C ASN A 103 1.32 42.61 -15.94
N THR A 104 0.27 43.12 -16.57
CA THR A 104 0.07 44.56 -16.80
C THR A 104 -1.04 45.19 -15.93
N VAL A 105 -1.41 44.57 -14.80
CA VAL A 105 -2.37 45.13 -13.83
C VAL A 105 -1.73 45.23 -12.47
#